data_AF-A0A6C0QU22-F1
#
_entry.id   AF-A0A6C0QU22-F1
#
_cell.length_a   1.000
_cell.length_b   1.000
_cell.length_c   1.000
_cell.angle_alpha   90.00
_cell.angle_beta   90.00
_cell.angle_gamma   90.00
#
_symmetry.space_group_name_H-M   'P 1'
#
loop_
_entity.id
_entity.type
_entity.pdbx_description
1 polymer ?
#
loop_
_entity_poly.entity_id
_entity_poly.type
_entity_poly.pdbx_seq_one_letter_code
_entity_poly.pdbx_strand_id
1 'polypeptide(L)'
;MDNRIALRVELEKAIAETGCTLSSVAEVGGLSIGNLSASLQKEKLRPITMKQLDTLTEALGLPEGHYYEYYLSECFYNNRVSVPRMKSFLIRCAELGKTDLIMNAIHVLVEHPKYTELFFSVAEELYLNGLVEESLLFYEEVIEEEKYNHSDRLAISHYRIFRSTIGANAEENYKAVIRFEGFRKRLPEDFRSDALLHLANICVLLQKWSLAEQFADELRILTTIRYQEELLIKKNNSVSEPLKTERPLVVYYGQSYLIKSVSLYKQGDYKKAEQYIEGYEDLSWFEILDEQGKKEIDKFRLWAKANKYSVELLLGNVSVLDEYTNYLTEYPNEIPAGLLLITKAANAYGFSIDHILERSPEPSMENEVNAVRIEHHIEFHYQKAIYEFNQRRFVEGLESILYCFSLAISTKRYSMAMLCVAQFDQYLNHASDFQKGKFTNLVREVLEVEKI
;
A
#
# COMPACT_ATOMS: atom_id res chain seq x y z
N MET A 1 -40.49 4.88 -26.45
CA MET A 1 -40.25 3.80 -27.44
C MET A 1 -39.41 2.76 -26.72
N ASP A 2 -39.69 1.46 -26.83
CA ASP A 2 -38.82 0.43 -26.21
C ASP A 2 -37.41 0.61 -26.79
N ASN A 3 -36.42 0.92 -25.95
CA ASN A 3 -35.04 1.18 -26.40
C ASN A 3 -34.44 -0.01 -27.16
N ARG A 4 -34.99 -1.22 -27.00
CA ARG A 4 -34.65 -2.40 -27.82
C ARG A 4 -35.10 -2.23 -29.27
N ILE A 5 -36.27 -1.63 -29.50
CA ILE A 5 -36.75 -1.31 -30.86
C ILE A 5 -35.90 -0.20 -31.44
N ALA A 6 -35.58 0.84 -30.65
CA ALA A 6 -34.70 1.94 -31.08
C ALA A 6 -33.31 1.43 -31.51
N LEU A 7 -32.68 0.55 -30.71
CA LEU A 7 -31.41 -0.10 -31.04
C LEU A 7 -31.47 -0.78 -32.42
N ARG A 8 -32.51 -1.57 -32.68
CA ARG A 8 -32.67 -2.27 -33.96
C ARG A 8 -32.89 -1.32 -35.14
N VAL A 9 -33.63 -0.23 -34.93
CA VAL A 9 -33.83 0.80 -35.96
C VAL A 9 -32.52 1.48 -36.34
N GLU A 10 -31.72 1.89 -35.35
CA GLU A 10 -30.43 2.54 -35.61
C GLU A 10 -29.42 1.56 -36.24
N LEU A 11 -29.40 0.30 -35.82
CA LEU A 11 -28.57 -0.73 -36.44
C LEU A 11 -28.97 -1.00 -37.90
N GLU A 12 -30.27 -1.14 -38.20
CA GLU A 12 -30.74 -1.33 -39.58
C GLU A 12 -30.39 -0.13 -40.47
N LYS A 13 -30.54 1.10 -39.94
CA LYS A 13 -30.19 2.32 -40.64
C LYS A 13 -28.69 2.38 -40.96
N ALA A 14 -27.83 2.12 -39.98
CA ALA A 14 -26.38 2.12 -40.19
C ALA A 14 -25.94 1.05 -41.19
N ILE A 15 -26.51 -0.16 -41.12
CA ILE A 15 -26.24 -1.23 -42.10
C ILE A 15 -26.64 -0.76 -43.51
N ALA A 16 -27.81 -0.15 -43.68
CA ALA A 16 -28.26 0.34 -44.98
C ALA A 16 -27.36 1.46 -45.54
N GLU A 17 -26.88 2.37 -44.69
CA GLU A 17 -26.02 3.50 -45.08
C GLU A 17 -24.62 3.06 -45.52
N THR A 18 -24.11 1.92 -45.00
CA THR A 18 -22.81 1.35 -45.45
C THR A 18 -22.87 0.68 -46.84
N GLY A 19 -24.06 0.49 -47.42
CA GLY A 19 -24.24 -0.25 -48.67
C GLY A 19 -23.91 -1.75 -48.58
N CYS A 20 -23.63 -2.25 -47.37
CA CYS A 20 -23.33 -3.64 -47.10
C CYS A 20 -24.60 -4.48 -46.92
N THR A 21 -24.52 -5.76 -47.25
CA THR A 21 -25.58 -6.74 -46.91
C THR A 21 -25.31 -7.32 -45.53
N LEU A 22 -26.35 -7.81 -44.85
CA LEU A 22 -26.18 -8.50 -43.55
C LEU A 22 -25.17 -9.67 -43.64
N SER A 23 -25.08 -10.30 -44.81
CA SER A 23 -24.09 -11.32 -45.14
C SER A 23 -22.66 -10.78 -45.19
N SER A 24 -22.42 -9.62 -45.80
CA SER A 24 -21.06 -9.05 -45.86
C SER A 24 -20.59 -8.54 -44.49
N VAL A 25 -21.49 -8.03 -43.67
CA VAL A 25 -21.19 -7.67 -42.26
C VAL A 25 -20.88 -8.93 -41.44
N ALA A 26 -21.60 -10.03 -41.66
CA ALA A 26 -21.34 -11.31 -41.00
C ALA A 26 -20.02 -11.96 -41.45
N GLU A 27 -19.58 -11.75 -42.69
CA GLU A 27 -18.26 -12.18 -43.17
C GLU A 27 -17.12 -11.43 -42.47
N VAL A 28 -17.28 -10.12 -42.25
CA VAL A 28 -16.28 -9.27 -41.56
C VAL A 28 -16.21 -9.59 -40.06
N GLY A 29 -17.34 -9.77 -39.38
CA GLY A 29 -17.38 -10.02 -37.93
C GLY A 29 -17.36 -11.50 -37.51
N GLY A 30 -17.20 -12.43 -38.45
CA GLY A 30 -16.99 -13.86 -38.20
C GLY A 30 -18.11 -14.58 -37.43
N LEU A 31 -17.77 -15.73 -36.82
CA LEU A 31 -18.72 -16.61 -36.09
C LEU A 31 -19.46 -15.91 -34.94
N SER A 32 -18.94 -14.79 -34.42
CA SER A 32 -19.57 -13.97 -33.38
C SER A 32 -20.85 -13.27 -33.85
N ILE A 33 -21.02 -13.03 -35.16
CA ILE A 33 -22.22 -12.44 -35.76
C ILE A 33 -23.26 -13.51 -36.16
N GLY A 34 -22.98 -14.80 -35.92
CA GLY A 34 -23.93 -15.89 -36.17
C GLY A 34 -25.30 -15.65 -35.51
N ASN A 35 -26.37 -15.69 -36.31
CA ASN A 35 -27.78 -15.42 -35.94
C ASN A 35 -28.22 -13.94 -35.79
N LEU A 36 -27.40 -12.96 -36.18
CA LEU A 36 -27.75 -11.52 -36.09
C LEU A 36 -29.06 -11.16 -36.83
N SER A 37 -29.35 -11.81 -37.96
CA SER A 37 -30.59 -11.62 -38.71
C SER A 37 -31.85 -11.90 -37.88
N ALA A 38 -31.80 -12.90 -36.99
CA ALA A 38 -32.90 -13.24 -36.10
C ALA A 38 -33.00 -12.28 -34.89
N SER A 39 -31.89 -11.63 -34.51
CA SER A 39 -31.87 -10.62 -33.44
C SER A 39 -32.28 -9.24 -33.92
N LEU A 40 -32.06 -8.90 -35.20
CA LEU A 40 -32.54 -7.65 -35.80
C LEU A 40 -34.03 -7.68 -36.13
N GLN A 41 -34.66 -8.87 -36.23
CA GLN A 41 -36.11 -8.99 -36.41
C GLN A 41 -36.89 -8.32 -35.26
N LYS A 42 -37.54 -7.20 -35.58
CA LYS A 42 -38.35 -6.39 -34.64
C LYS A 42 -39.51 -7.16 -33.99
N GLU A 43 -39.99 -8.23 -34.62
CA GLU A 43 -41.11 -9.05 -34.10
C GLU A 43 -40.69 -10.01 -32.98
N LYS A 44 -39.47 -10.56 -33.03
CA LYS A 44 -39.00 -11.59 -32.07
C LYS A 44 -38.12 -11.02 -30.97
N LEU A 45 -37.53 -9.82 -31.18
CA LEU A 45 -36.66 -9.12 -30.24
C LEU A 45 -35.67 -10.05 -29.53
N ARG A 46 -34.99 -10.92 -30.29
CA ARG A 46 -34.01 -11.81 -29.66
C ARG A 46 -32.87 -10.97 -29.08
N PRO A 47 -32.42 -11.26 -27.85
CA PRO A 47 -31.25 -10.67 -27.23
C PRO A 47 -30.06 -10.49 -28.15
N ILE A 48 -29.46 -9.30 -28.13
CA ILE A 48 -28.11 -9.06 -28.65
C ILE A 48 -27.14 -9.14 -27.46
N THR A 49 -26.01 -9.83 -27.60
CA THR A 49 -24.94 -9.85 -26.58
C THR A 49 -24.00 -8.65 -26.74
N MET A 50 -23.28 -8.27 -25.69
CA MET A 50 -22.32 -7.16 -25.77
C MET A 50 -21.25 -7.41 -26.84
N LYS A 51 -20.70 -8.62 -26.88
CA LYS A 51 -19.72 -9.01 -27.91
C LYS A 51 -20.29 -8.86 -29.33
N GLN A 52 -21.53 -9.29 -29.55
CA GLN A 52 -22.20 -9.10 -30.85
C GLN A 52 -22.37 -7.64 -31.21
N LEU A 53 -22.77 -6.80 -30.25
CA LEU A 53 -22.94 -5.37 -30.48
C LEU A 53 -21.60 -4.70 -30.82
N ASP A 54 -20.54 -5.00 -30.07
CA ASP A 54 -19.21 -4.43 -30.30
C ASP A 54 -18.64 -4.86 -31.65
N THR A 55 -18.73 -6.16 -32.00
CA THR A 55 -18.27 -6.67 -33.29
C THR A 55 -19.06 -6.04 -34.45
N LEU A 56 -20.37 -5.84 -34.28
CA LEU A 56 -21.19 -5.16 -35.29
C LEU A 56 -20.82 -3.68 -35.43
N THR A 57 -20.58 -2.99 -34.32
CA THR A 57 -20.19 -1.58 -34.29
C THR A 57 -18.85 -1.38 -35.02
N GLU A 58 -17.88 -2.25 -34.76
CA GLU A 58 -16.58 -2.28 -35.43
C GLU A 58 -16.74 -2.55 -36.94
N ALA A 59 -17.53 -3.56 -37.32
CA ALA A 59 -17.78 -3.89 -38.73
C ALA A 59 -18.48 -2.75 -39.51
N LEU A 60 -19.22 -1.88 -38.80
CA LEU A 60 -19.84 -0.68 -39.36
C LEU A 60 -18.87 0.53 -39.41
N GLY A 61 -17.64 0.39 -38.94
CA GLY A 61 -16.65 1.46 -38.88
C GLY A 61 -17.00 2.56 -37.87
N LEU A 62 -17.82 2.24 -36.87
CA LEU A 62 -18.26 3.17 -35.83
C LEU A 62 -17.38 3.05 -34.58
N PRO A 63 -17.26 4.12 -33.78
CA PRO A 63 -16.46 4.07 -32.55
C PRO A 63 -17.06 3.10 -31.52
N GLU A 64 -16.19 2.50 -30.72
CA GLU A 64 -16.57 1.61 -29.62
C GLU A 64 -17.54 2.30 -28.64
N GLY A 65 -18.55 1.57 -28.17
CA GLY A 65 -19.58 2.12 -27.28
C GLY A 65 -20.67 2.96 -27.96
N HIS A 66 -20.65 3.13 -29.29
CA HIS A 66 -21.60 3.98 -30.02
C HIS A 66 -23.08 3.70 -29.69
N TYR A 67 -23.45 2.42 -29.53
CA TYR A 67 -24.84 2.01 -29.29
C TYR A 67 -25.20 1.74 -27.82
N TYR A 68 -24.30 2.02 -26.87
CA TYR A 68 -24.49 1.61 -25.48
C TYR A 68 -25.68 2.29 -24.79
N GLU A 69 -26.03 3.51 -25.20
CA GLU A 69 -27.21 4.24 -24.71
C GLU A 69 -28.52 3.45 -24.90
N TYR A 70 -28.60 2.66 -25.97
CA TYR A 70 -29.78 1.84 -26.26
C TYR A 70 -29.72 0.46 -25.60
N TYR A 71 -28.51 -0.03 -25.29
CA TYR A 71 -28.29 -1.43 -24.90
C TYR A 71 -28.80 -1.76 -23.49
N LEU A 72 -28.89 -0.80 -22.56
CA LEU A 72 -29.35 -1.10 -21.19
C LEU A 72 -30.69 -1.87 -21.18
N SER A 73 -31.59 -1.55 -22.11
CA SER A 73 -32.87 -2.24 -22.28
C SER A 73 -32.75 -3.70 -22.73
N GLU A 74 -31.69 -4.05 -23.47
CA GLU A 74 -31.39 -5.43 -23.83
C GLU A 74 -31.16 -6.26 -22.58
N CYS A 75 -30.58 -5.71 -21.51
CA CYS A 75 -30.31 -6.45 -20.27
C CYS A 75 -31.58 -6.99 -19.57
N PHE A 76 -32.79 -6.60 -19.99
CA PHE A 76 -34.05 -7.02 -19.38
C PHE A 76 -34.83 -8.00 -20.27
N TYR A 77 -35.45 -9.01 -19.65
CA TYR A 77 -36.40 -9.92 -20.28
C TYR A 77 -37.57 -10.20 -19.33
N ASN A 78 -38.81 -9.94 -19.75
CA ASN A 78 -40.02 -10.06 -18.93
C ASN A 78 -39.87 -9.42 -17.53
N ASN A 79 -39.34 -8.19 -17.48
CA ASN A 79 -39.04 -7.44 -16.25
C ASN A 79 -38.04 -8.11 -15.30
N ARG A 80 -37.21 -9.04 -15.80
CA ARG A 80 -36.09 -9.65 -15.06
C ARG A 80 -34.76 -9.26 -15.70
N VAL A 81 -33.77 -8.97 -14.86
CA VAL A 81 -32.40 -8.68 -15.31
C VAL A 81 -31.69 -9.97 -15.72
N SER A 82 -31.07 -9.92 -16.89
CA SER A 82 -30.09 -10.89 -17.34
C SER A 82 -28.74 -10.52 -16.75
N VAL A 83 -28.39 -11.15 -15.62
CA VAL A 83 -27.13 -10.91 -14.89
C VAL A 83 -25.90 -10.97 -15.81
N PRO A 84 -25.73 -11.96 -16.71
CA PRO A 84 -24.55 -12.01 -17.58
C PRO A 84 -24.45 -10.81 -18.55
N ARG A 85 -25.58 -10.37 -19.11
CA ARG A 85 -25.61 -9.24 -20.05
C ARG A 85 -25.41 -7.91 -19.32
N MET A 86 -26.02 -7.76 -18.15
CA MET A 86 -25.82 -6.57 -17.31
C MET A 86 -24.37 -6.48 -16.84
N LYS A 87 -23.77 -7.60 -16.38
CA LYS A 87 -22.36 -7.66 -16.02
C LYS A 87 -21.46 -7.21 -17.18
N SER A 88 -21.66 -7.81 -18.37
CA SER A 88 -20.88 -7.46 -19.56
C SER A 88 -21.05 -5.99 -19.93
N PHE A 89 -22.27 -5.45 -19.83
CA PHE A 89 -22.56 -4.04 -20.12
C PHE A 89 -21.83 -3.11 -19.16
N LEU A 90 -21.90 -3.37 -17.85
CA LEU A 90 -21.25 -2.54 -16.83
C LEU A 90 -19.73 -2.54 -16.98
N ILE A 91 -19.12 -3.69 -17.23
CA ILE A 91 -17.66 -3.81 -17.44
C ILE A 91 -17.23 -2.98 -18.66
N ARG A 92 -17.93 -3.13 -19.78
CA ARG A 92 -17.59 -2.39 -21.01
C ARG A 92 -17.84 -0.89 -20.87
N CYS A 93 -18.91 -0.50 -20.17
CA CYS A 93 -19.12 0.91 -19.84
C CYS A 93 -17.98 1.45 -18.96
N ALA A 94 -17.48 0.68 -18.01
CA ALA A 94 -16.35 1.08 -17.15
C ALA A 94 -15.05 1.23 -17.96
N GLU A 95 -14.72 0.24 -18.80
CA GLU A 95 -13.56 0.28 -19.71
C GLU A 95 -13.57 1.50 -20.64
N LEU A 96 -14.75 1.96 -21.08
CA LEU A 96 -14.91 3.10 -21.99
C LEU A 96 -15.18 4.44 -21.28
N GLY A 97 -15.13 4.48 -19.94
CA GLY A 97 -15.42 5.69 -19.16
C GLY A 97 -16.85 6.21 -19.33
N LYS A 98 -17.82 5.35 -19.62
CA LYS A 98 -19.25 5.71 -19.82
C LYS A 98 -20.00 5.81 -18.49
N THR A 99 -19.54 6.68 -17.60
CA THR A 99 -20.06 6.81 -16.23
C THR A 99 -21.57 7.08 -16.17
N ASP A 100 -22.11 7.92 -17.05
CA ASP A 100 -23.56 8.21 -17.10
C ASP A 100 -24.40 6.95 -17.34
N LEU A 101 -23.90 6.02 -18.16
CA LEU A 101 -24.58 4.76 -18.44
C LEU A 101 -24.50 3.78 -17.27
N ILE A 102 -23.39 3.82 -16.53
CA ILE A 102 -23.23 3.05 -15.29
C ILE A 102 -24.23 3.56 -14.26
N MET A 103 -24.33 4.87 -14.04
CA MET A 103 -25.27 5.46 -13.08
C MET A 103 -26.72 5.15 -13.43
N ASN A 104 -27.08 5.22 -14.71
CA ASN A 104 -28.41 4.82 -15.19
C ASN A 104 -28.69 3.34 -14.91
N ALA A 105 -27.71 2.46 -15.11
CA ALA A 105 -27.85 1.04 -14.81
C ALA A 105 -27.99 0.80 -13.30
N ILE A 106 -27.21 1.50 -12.47
CA ILE A 106 -27.29 1.43 -11.01
C ILE A 106 -28.70 1.77 -10.54
N HIS A 107 -29.24 2.91 -10.98
CA HIS A 107 -30.58 3.36 -10.59
C HIS A 107 -31.68 2.34 -10.88
N VAL A 108 -31.61 1.64 -12.01
CA VAL A 108 -32.58 0.59 -12.38
C VAL A 108 -32.36 -0.70 -11.58
N LEU A 109 -31.14 -0.96 -11.12
CA LEU A 109 -30.75 -2.18 -10.41
C LEU A 109 -31.01 -2.14 -8.90
N VAL A 110 -31.16 -0.97 -8.28
CA VAL A 110 -31.37 -0.84 -6.81
C VAL A 110 -32.54 -1.72 -6.31
N GLU A 111 -33.59 -1.86 -7.12
CA GLU A 111 -34.78 -2.66 -6.78
C GLU A 111 -34.59 -4.18 -6.99
N HIS A 112 -33.45 -4.64 -7.52
CA HIS A 112 -33.19 -6.05 -7.79
C HIS A 112 -32.58 -6.77 -6.58
N PRO A 113 -33.12 -7.93 -6.15
CA PRO A 113 -32.71 -8.59 -4.89
C PRO A 113 -31.27 -9.13 -4.84
N LYS A 114 -30.51 -9.08 -5.94
CA LYS A 114 -29.14 -9.61 -6.07
C LYS A 114 -28.17 -8.62 -6.73
N TYR A 115 -28.51 -7.34 -6.74
CA TYR A 115 -27.70 -6.35 -7.41
C TYR A 115 -26.31 -6.16 -6.76
N THR A 116 -26.21 -6.29 -5.43
CA THR A 116 -24.92 -6.30 -4.72
C THR A 116 -24.03 -7.47 -5.12
N GLU A 117 -24.58 -8.67 -5.35
CA GLU A 117 -23.84 -9.82 -5.91
C GLU A 117 -23.28 -9.49 -7.30
N LEU A 118 -24.09 -8.84 -8.15
CA LEU A 118 -23.69 -8.42 -9.49
C LEU A 118 -22.59 -7.36 -9.44
N PHE A 119 -22.77 -6.27 -8.68
CA PHE A 119 -21.76 -5.20 -8.57
C PHE A 119 -20.45 -5.70 -8.01
N PHE A 120 -20.48 -6.53 -6.97
CA PHE A 120 -19.26 -7.16 -6.47
C PHE A 120 -18.56 -7.99 -7.56
N SER A 121 -19.32 -8.75 -8.35
CA SER A 121 -18.74 -9.55 -9.44
C SER A 121 -18.15 -8.70 -10.57
N VAL A 122 -18.69 -7.51 -10.82
CA VAL A 122 -18.15 -6.53 -11.77
C VAL A 122 -16.87 -5.91 -11.20
N ALA A 123 -16.92 -5.48 -9.94
CA ALA A 123 -15.80 -4.88 -9.23
C ALA A 123 -14.57 -5.81 -9.20
N GLU A 124 -14.73 -7.07 -8.77
CA GLU A 124 -13.64 -8.04 -8.75
C GLU A 124 -13.08 -8.32 -10.16
N GLU A 125 -13.92 -8.37 -11.20
CA GLU A 125 -13.43 -8.60 -12.57
C GLU A 125 -12.59 -7.41 -13.06
N LEU A 126 -13.06 -6.18 -12.85
CA LEU A 126 -12.29 -4.97 -13.17
C LEU A 126 -10.98 -4.91 -12.38
N TYR A 127 -11.04 -5.13 -11.07
CA TYR A 127 -9.88 -5.08 -10.19
C TYR A 127 -8.81 -6.12 -10.59
N LEU A 128 -9.21 -7.37 -10.82
CA LEU A 128 -8.30 -8.45 -11.21
C LEU A 128 -7.72 -8.28 -12.62
N ASN A 129 -8.42 -7.55 -13.50
CA ASN A 129 -7.94 -7.18 -14.84
C ASN A 129 -7.07 -5.91 -14.83
N GLY A 130 -6.82 -5.30 -13.67
CA GLY A 130 -5.96 -4.11 -13.52
C GLY A 130 -6.67 -2.76 -13.66
N LEU A 131 -7.98 -2.75 -13.88
CA LEU A 131 -8.83 -1.55 -13.92
C LEU A 131 -9.26 -1.19 -12.49
N VAL A 132 -8.26 -0.87 -11.67
CA VAL A 132 -8.44 -0.69 -10.22
C VAL A 132 -9.30 0.53 -9.91
N GLU A 133 -9.07 1.66 -10.54
CA GLU A 133 -9.84 2.89 -10.30
C GLU A 133 -11.31 2.73 -10.70
N GLU A 134 -11.56 2.09 -11.85
CA GLU A 134 -12.89 1.82 -12.38
C GLU A 134 -13.68 0.84 -11.49
N SER A 135 -12.99 -0.05 -10.78
CA SER A 135 -13.62 -0.99 -9.84
C SER A 135 -14.17 -0.32 -8.58
N LEU A 136 -13.61 0.84 -8.17
CA LEU A 136 -13.90 1.46 -6.87
C LEU A 136 -15.37 1.85 -6.74
N LEU A 137 -15.95 2.42 -7.79
CA LEU A 137 -17.38 2.78 -7.81
C LEU A 137 -18.26 1.58 -7.43
N PHE A 138 -18.00 0.42 -8.03
CA PHE A 138 -18.81 -0.77 -7.79
C PHE A 138 -18.58 -1.35 -6.38
N TYR A 139 -17.37 -1.25 -5.82
CA TYR A 139 -17.14 -1.63 -4.43
C TYR A 139 -17.85 -0.69 -3.44
N GLU A 140 -17.90 0.61 -3.74
CA GLU A 140 -18.64 1.60 -2.94
C GLU A 140 -20.14 1.28 -2.93
N GLU A 141 -20.73 1.03 -4.09
CA GLU A 141 -22.14 0.61 -4.21
C GLU A 141 -22.44 -0.66 -3.41
N VAL A 142 -21.51 -1.63 -3.38
CA VAL A 142 -21.66 -2.83 -2.54
C VAL A 142 -21.63 -2.49 -1.05
N ILE A 143 -20.78 -1.55 -0.63
CA ILE A 143 -20.67 -1.15 0.78
C ILE A 143 -21.92 -0.40 1.25
N GLU A 144 -22.45 0.51 0.44
CA GLU A 144 -23.61 1.31 0.80
C GLU A 144 -24.88 0.47 0.95
N GLU A 145 -25.01 -0.59 0.13
CA GLU A 145 -26.28 -1.30 -0.03
C GLU A 145 -26.32 -2.71 0.59
N GLU A 146 -25.18 -3.31 0.92
CA GLU A 146 -25.14 -4.65 1.51
C GLU A 146 -25.67 -4.63 2.96
N LYS A 147 -26.90 -5.14 3.12
CA LYS A 147 -27.59 -5.19 4.42
C LYS A 147 -26.98 -6.21 5.38
N TYR A 148 -26.32 -7.24 4.85
CA TYR A 148 -25.71 -8.28 5.67
C TYR A 148 -24.27 -7.95 6.03
N ASN A 149 -24.09 -7.39 7.23
CA ASN A 149 -22.78 -7.03 7.78
C ASN A 149 -21.74 -8.17 7.85
N HIS A 150 -22.15 -9.43 7.70
CA HIS A 150 -21.30 -10.62 7.70
C HIS A 150 -21.03 -11.19 6.29
N SER A 151 -21.42 -10.49 5.22
CA SER A 151 -21.12 -10.90 3.85
C SER A 151 -19.62 -10.78 3.57
N ASP A 152 -19.00 -11.86 3.06
CA ASP A 152 -17.60 -11.84 2.62
C ASP A 152 -17.34 -10.71 1.60
N ARG A 153 -18.33 -10.45 0.73
CA ARG A 153 -18.26 -9.39 -0.28
C ARG A 153 -18.06 -8.01 0.36
N LEU A 154 -18.77 -7.73 1.45
CA LEU A 154 -18.64 -6.45 2.16
C LEU A 154 -17.21 -6.29 2.70
N ALA A 155 -16.67 -7.32 3.35
CA ALA A 155 -15.31 -7.29 3.89
C ALA A 155 -14.25 -7.16 2.78
N ILE A 156 -14.42 -7.88 1.67
CA ILE A 156 -13.53 -7.80 0.51
C ILE A 156 -13.61 -6.41 -0.13
N SER A 157 -14.80 -5.83 -0.31
CA SER A 157 -14.95 -4.46 -0.86
C SER A 157 -14.19 -3.43 -0.03
N HIS A 158 -14.35 -3.46 1.30
CA HIS A 158 -13.59 -2.57 2.18
C HIS A 158 -12.07 -2.80 2.07
N TYR A 159 -11.62 -4.05 1.95
CA TYR A 159 -10.22 -4.38 1.79
C TYR A 159 -9.65 -3.90 0.44
N ARG A 160 -10.39 -4.07 -0.66
CA ARG A 160 -9.99 -3.65 -2.01
C ARG A 160 -9.86 -2.14 -2.10
N ILE A 161 -10.87 -1.41 -1.60
CA ILE A 161 -10.80 0.06 -1.49
C ILE A 161 -9.61 0.48 -0.63
N PHE A 162 -9.42 -0.13 0.55
CA PHE A 162 -8.25 0.16 1.40
C PHE A 162 -6.94 0.04 0.62
N ARG A 163 -6.70 -1.07 -0.09
CA ARG A 163 -5.49 -1.25 -0.89
C ARG A 163 -5.31 -0.18 -1.95
N SER A 164 -6.38 0.21 -2.62
CA SER A 164 -6.34 1.20 -3.71
C SER A 164 -6.16 2.63 -3.21
N THR A 165 -6.66 2.96 -2.01
CA THR A 165 -6.52 4.30 -1.42
C THR A 165 -5.13 4.59 -0.87
N ILE A 166 -4.35 3.55 -0.51
CA ILE A 166 -3.01 3.75 0.03
C ILE A 166 -2.10 4.43 -0.99
N GLY A 167 -1.55 5.59 -0.62
CA GLY A 167 -0.63 6.36 -1.44
C GLY A 167 0.33 7.22 -0.63
N ALA A 168 0.76 8.35 -1.20
CA ALA A 168 1.74 9.23 -0.58
C ALA A 168 1.17 10.13 0.55
N ASN A 169 -0.16 10.28 0.62
CA ASN A 169 -0.81 11.14 1.60
C ASN A 169 -1.08 10.40 2.92
N ALA A 170 -0.36 10.78 3.99
CA ALA A 170 -0.49 10.16 5.30
C ALA A 170 -1.90 10.29 5.93
N GLU A 171 -2.60 11.40 5.69
CA GLU A 171 -3.94 11.62 6.24
C GLU A 171 -4.96 10.68 5.57
N GLU A 172 -4.92 10.58 4.25
CA GLU A 172 -5.79 9.67 3.50
C GLU A 172 -5.49 8.21 3.81
N ASN A 173 -4.21 7.85 3.96
CA ASN A 173 -3.82 6.51 4.42
C ASN A 173 -4.42 6.19 5.80
N TYR A 174 -4.42 7.15 6.73
CA TYR A 174 -5.00 6.94 8.06
C TYR A 174 -6.52 6.80 8.01
N LYS A 175 -7.22 7.61 7.19
CA LYS A 175 -8.66 7.46 6.95
C LYS A 175 -8.99 6.07 6.38
N ALA A 176 -8.19 5.58 5.44
CA ALA A 176 -8.34 4.24 4.87
C ALA A 176 -8.18 3.13 5.92
N VAL A 177 -7.19 3.24 6.81
CA VAL A 177 -7.00 2.31 7.94
C VAL A 177 -8.24 2.27 8.83
N ILE A 178 -8.74 3.42 9.27
CA ILE A 178 -9.94 3.51 10.14
C ILE A 178 -11.16 2.88 9.47
N ARG A 179 -11.35 3.16 8.18
CA ARG A 179 -12.47 2.65 7.40
C ARG A 179 -12.47 1.12 7.28
N PHE A 180 -11.30 0.51 7.10
CA PHE A 180 -11.18 -0.93 6.87
C PHE A 180 -11.01 -1.75 8.16
N GLU A 181 -10.38 -1.19 9.20
CA GLU A 181 -9.99 -1.92 10.41
C GLU A 181 -11.12 -2.79 11.00
N GLY A 182 -12.34 -2.24 11.06
CA GLY A 182 -13.51 -2.92 11.62
C GLY A 182 -13.98 -4.17 10.86
N PHE A 183 -13.57 -4.32 9.60
CA PHE A 183 -13.96 -5.40 8.71
C PHE A 183 -12.90 -6.49 8.57
N ARG A 184 -11.64 -6.24 8.97
CA ARG A 184 -10.51 -7.17 8.78
C ARG A 184 -10.77 -8.60 9.28
N LYS A 185 -11.49 -8.76 10.41
CA LYS A 185 -11.79 -10.07 11.02
C LYS A 185 -12.86 -10.85 10.25
N ARG A 186 -13.62 -10.17 9.40
CA ARG A 186 -14.69 -10.74 8.56
C ARG A 186 -14.19 -11.13 7.18
N LEU A 187 -12.93 -10.86 6.86
CA LEU A 187 -12.36 -11.32 5.60
C LEU A 187 -12.32 -12.85 5.54
N PRO A 188 -12.46 -13.43 4.34
CA PRO A 188 -12.14 -14.84 4.13
C PRO A 188 -10.68 -15.13 4.53
N GLU A 189 -10.42 -16.37 4.94
CA GLU A 189 -9.12 -16.77 5.52
C GLU A 189 -7.93 -16.45 4.62
N ASP A 190 -8.08 -16.66 3.31
CA ASP A 190 -7.06 -16.38 2.30
C ASP A 190 -6.58 -14.92 2.31
N PHE A 191 -7.41 -13.96 2.74
CA PHE A 191 -7.09 -12.54 2.73
C PHE A 191 -6.60 -11.99 4.07
N ARG A 192 -6.86 -12.70 5.19
CA ARG A 192 -6.67 -12.11 6.53
C ARG A 192 -5.20 -11.79 6.83
N SER A 193 -4.28 -12.70 6.49
CA SER A 193 -2.85 -12.49 6.73
C SER A 193 -2.31 -11.32 5.90
N ASP A 194 -2.72 -11.24 4.64
CA ASP A 194 -2.36 -10.13 3.75
C ASP A 194 -2.92 -8.80 4.26
N ALA A 195 -4.20 -8.76 4.64
CA ALA A 195 -4.82 -7.57 5.18
C ALA A 195 -4.15 -7.07 6.46
N LEU A 196 -3.84 -7.97 7.39
CA LEU A 196 -3.16 -7.63 8.65
C LEU A 196 -1.74 -7.12 8.40
N LEU A 197 -1.00 -7.75 7.49
CA LEU A 197 0.34 -7.28 7.12
C LEU A 197 0.30 -5.87 6.50
N HIS A 198 -0.64 -5.62 5.59
CA HIS A 198 -0.82 -4.29 4.99
C HIS A 198 -1.21 -3.25 6.06
N LEU A 199 -2.19 -3.54 6.92
CA LEU A 199 -2.59 -2.65 8.02
C LEU A 199 -1.40 -2.33 8.94
N ALA A 200 -0.65 -3.34 9.36
CA ALA A 200 0.49 -3.17 10.25
C ALA A 200 1.58 -2.29 9.62
N ASN A 201 1.94 -2.53 8.35
CA ASN A 201 2.93 -1.74 7.62
C ASN A 201 2.50 -0.27 7.45
N ILE A 202 1.24 -0.01 7.12
CA ILE A 202 0.72 1.36 7.01
C ILE A 202 0.76 2.04 8.38
N CYS A 203 0.39 1.34 9.46
CA CYS A 203 0.51 1.90 10.80
C CYS A 203 1.96 2.21 11.20
N VAL A 204 2.96 1.40 10.78
CA VAL A 204 4.38 1.71 10.96
C VAL A 204 4.76 3.01 10.23
N LEU A 205 4.36 3.15 8.96
CA LEU A 205 4.63 4.36 8.17
C LEU A 205 3.98 5.62 8.75
N LEU A 206 2.77 5.47 9.31
CA LEU A 206 2.03 6.53 10.00
C LEU A 206 2.49 6.75 11.46
N GLN A 207 3.50 6.01 11.93
CA GLN A 207 3.99 6.03 13.30
C GLN A 207 2.90 5.76 14.36
N LYS A 208 1.88 4.98 13.98
CA LYS A 208 0.81 4.50 14.88
C LYS A 208 1.26 3.20 15.55
N TRP A 209 2.29 3.29 16.38
CA TRP A 209 2.99 2.15 16.96
C TRP A 209 2.05 1.16 17.66
N SER A 210 1.16 1.66 18.52
CA SER A 210 0.23 0.78 19.25
C SER A 210 -0.74 0.01 18.35
N LEU A 211 -1.16 0.59 17.21
CA LEU A 211 -2.00 -0.11 16.23
C LEU A 211 -1.16 -1.12 15.41
N ALA A 212 0.04 -0.74 15.00
CA ALA A 212 0.96 -1.64 14.31
C ALA A 212 1.26 -2.89 15.15
N GLU A 213 1.47 -2.70 16.45
CA GLU A 213 1.63 -3.79 17.41
C GLU A 213 0.41 -4.71 17.50
N GLN A 214 -0.80 -4.16 17.57
CA GLN A 214 -2.03 -4.94 17.65
C GLN A 214 -2.23 -5.79 16.40
N PHE A 215 -2.03 -5.23 15.21
CA PHE A 215 -2.14 -5.97 13.96
C PHE A 215 -1.02 -7.00 13.80
N ALA A 216 0.19 -6.69 14.26
CA ALA A 216 1.30 -7.63 14.28
C ALA A 216 1.03 -8.82 15.21
N ASP A 217 0.52 -8.59 16.42
CA ASP A 217 0.13 -9.67 17.33
C ASP A 217 -0.99 -10.55 16.76
N GLU A 218 -2.00 -9.93 16.14
CA GLU A 218 -3.08 -10.65 15.45
C GLU A 218 -2.53 -11.50 14.29
N LEU A 219 -1.63 -10.94 13.47
CA LEU A 219 -0.98 -11.62 12.35
C LEU A 219 -0.15 -12.82 12.83
N ARG A 220 0.60 -12.65 13.92
CA ARG A 220 1.43 -13.70 14.52
C ARG A 220 0.58 -14.87 14.98
N ILE A 221 -0.51 -14.60 15.71
CA ILE A 221 -1.42 -15.63 16.22
C ILE A 221 -2.04 -16.39 15.04
N LEU A 222 -2.61 -15.66 14.08
CA LEU A 222 -3.26 -16.24 12.91
C LEU A 222 -2.30 -17.14 12.11
N THR A 223 -1.11 -16.62 11.81
CA THR A 223 -0.09 -17.34 11.03
C THR A 223 0.40 -18.58 11.77
N THR A 224 0.58 -18.50 13.09
CA THR A 224 1.05 -19.63 13.91
C THR A 224 0.03 -20.76 13.93
N ILE A 225 -1.24 -20.45 14.20
CA ILE A 225 -2.33 -21.44 14.18
C ILE A 225 -2.38 -22.10 12.80
N ARG A 226 -2.37 -21.29 11.75
CA ARG A 226 -2.46 -21.77 10.38
C ARG A 226 -1.30 -22.69 9.99
N TYR A 227 -0.08 -22.31 10.34
CA TYR A 227 1.10 -23.13 10.07
C TYR A 227 1.04 -24.48 10.81
N GLN A 228 0.55 -24.50 12.04
CA GLN A 228 0.34 -25.75 12.79
C GLN A 228 -0.69 -26.66 12.13
N GLU A 229 -1.79 -26.11 11.62
CA GLU A 229 -2.80 -26.88 10.86
C GLU A 229 -2.20 -27.50 9.60
N GLU A 230 -1.45 -26.73 8.80
CA GLU A 230 -0.78 -27.24 7.60
C GLU A 230 0.24 -28.33 7.91
N LEU A 231 0.99 -28.20 9.00
CA LEU A 231 1.90 -29.24 9.48
C LEU A 231 1.16 -30.52 9.86
N LEU A 232 0.01 -30.43 10.54
CA LEU A 232 -0.78 -31.60 10.93
C LEU A 232 -1.36 -32.32 9.71
N ILE A 233 -1.87 -31.57 8.73
CA ILE A 233 -2.36 -32.11 7.45
C ILE A 233 -1.24 -32.87 6.72
N LYS A 234 -0.06 -32.26 6.62
CA LYS A 234 1.13 -32.86 5.99
C LYS A 234 1.55 -34.14 6.71
N LYS A 235 1.58 -34.14 8.05
CA LYS A 235 1.96 -35.32 8.86
C LYS A 235 0.95 -36.47 8.74
N ASN A 236 -0.33 -36.15 8.54
CA ASN A 236 -1.40 -37.14 8.39
C ASN A 236 -1.58 -37.63 6.93
N ASN A 237 -0.74 -37.20 5.98
CA ASN A 237 -0.89 -37.49 4.54
C ASN A 237 -2.29 -37.15 4.00
N SER A 238 -2.97 -36.15 4.58
CA SER A 238 -4.28 -35.72 4.12
C SER A 238 -4.14 -34.78 2.93
N VAL A 239 -5.00 -34.94 1.93
CA VAL A 239 -5.05 -34.03 0.78
C VAL A 239 -5.98 -32.88 1.14
N SER A 240 -5.40 -31.74 1.49
CA SER A 240 -6.09 -30.45 1.57
C SER A 240 -5.38 -29.47 0.65
N GLU A 241 -6.13 -28.65 -0.06
CA GLU A 241 -5.53 -27.50 -0.75
C GLU A 241 -4.96 -26.53 0.31
N PRO A 242 -3.74 -26.03 0.12
CA PRO A 242 -3.22 -24.94 0.95
C PRO A 242 -4.03 -23.66 0.69
N LEU A 243 -4.23 -22.84 1.73
CA LEU A 243 -4.79 -21.50 1.57
C LEU A 243 -3.91 -20.70 0.59
N LYS A 244 -4.55 -19.87 -0.23
CA LYS A 244 -3.87 -19.08 -1.25
C LYS A 244 -3.60 -17.69 -0.70
N THR A 245 -2.48 -17.55 0.00
CA THR A 245 -1.97 -16.25 0.46
C THR A 245 -1.02 -15.64 -0.58
N GLU A 246 -0.83 -14.32 -0.56
CA GLU A 246 0.11 -13.66 -1.50
C GLU A 246 1.58 -14.06 -1.25
N ARG A 247 1.90 -14.53 -0.04
CA ARG A 247 3.26 -14.87 0.40
C ARG A 247 3.30 -16.18 1.18
N PRO A 248 4.46 -16.84 1.32
CA PRO A 248 4.61 -17.98 2.22
C PRO A 248 4.36 -17.62 3.69
N LEU A 249 3.84 -18.56 4.49
CA LEU A 249 3.53 -18.34 5.92
C LEU A 249 4.71 -17.84 6.75
N VAL A 250 5.94 -18.28 6.43
CA VAL A 250 7.16 -17.81 7.11
C VAL A 250 7.34 -16.29 7.00
N VAL A 251 6.86 -15.67 5.91
CA VAL A 251 6.94 -14.22 5.72
C VAL A 251 6.01 -13.50 6.68
N TYR A 252 4.75 -13.90 6.78
CA TYR A 252 3.82 -13.29 7.72
C TYR A 252 4.27 -13.48 9.17
N TYR A 253 4.81 -14.65 9.49
CA TYR A 253 5.36 -14.94 10.81
C TYR A 253 6.54 -14.01 11.13
N GLY A 254 7.58 -13.99 10.28
CA GLY A 254 8.75 -13.13 10.49
C GLY A 254 8.39 -11.65 10.51
N GLN A 255 7.52 -11.19 9.60
CA GLN A 255 7.06 -9.80 9.56
C GLN A 255 6.28 -9.42 10.83
N SER A 256 5.45 -10.31 11.36
CA SER A 256 4.71 -10.04 12.60
C SER A 256 5.63 -9.76 13.78
N TYR A 257 6.70 -10.55 13.95
CA TYR A 257 7.69 -10.30 14.98
C TYR A 257 8.54 -9.06 14.69
N LEU A 258 8.98 -8.87 13.44
CA LEU A 258 9.75 -7.70 13.02
C LEU A 258 9.00 -6.40 13.30
N ILE A 259 7.76 -6.27 12.83
CA ILE A 259 6.94 -5.07 13.02
C ILE A 259 6.69 -4.79 14.50
N LYS A 260 6.41 -5.83 15.28
CA LYS A 260 6.24 -5.73 16.73
C LYS A 260 7.52 -5.23 17.41
N SER A 261 8.68 -5.81 17.06
CA SER A 261 9.98 -5.39 17.60
C SER A 261 10.32 -3.94 17.27
N VAL A 262 10.10 -3.52 16.01
CA VAL A 262 10.34 -2.14 15.56
C VAL A 262 9.39 -1.17 16.26
N SER A 263 8.12 -1.52 16.44
CA SER A 263 7.15 -0.66 17.11
C SER A 263 7.48 -0.48 18.60
N LEU A 264 7.92 -1.53 19.29
CA LEU A 264 8.41 -1.45 20.68
C LEU A 264 9.69 -0.63 20.77
N TYR A 265 10.64 -0.87 19.86
CA TYR A 265 11.89 -0.12 19.74
C TYR A 265 11.62 1.38 19.57
N LYS A 266 10.70 1.78 18.69
CA LYS A 266 10.34 3.18 18.46
C LYS A 266 9.63 3.84 19.64
N GLN A 267 9.07 3.05 20.56
CA GLN A 267 8.49 3.52 21.82
C GLN A 267 9.50 3.52 22.98
N GLY A 268 10.76 3.10 22.76
CA GLY A 268 11.79 3.01 23.80
C GLY A 268 11.75 1.74 24.65
N ASP A 269 10.86 0.79 24.34
CA ASP A 269 10.69 -0.48 25.06
C ASP A 269 11.74 -1.53 24.59
N TYR A 270 13.02 -1.18 24.63
CA TYR A 270 14.12 -1.95 24.01
C TYR A 270 14.21 -3.40 24.50
N LYS A 271 14.03 -3.66 25.80
CA LYS A 271 14.06 -5.03 26.35
C LYS A 271 12.96 -5.92 25.78
N LYS A 272 11.76 -5.37 25.57
CA LYS A 272 10.69 -6.15 24.94
C LYS A 272 10.97 -6.31 23.44
N ALA A 273 11.49 -5.27 22.78
CA ALA A 273 11.88 -5.35 21.39
C ALA A 273 12.86 -6.50 21.14
N GLU A 274 13.87 -6.66 22.02
CA GLU A 274 14.82 -7.78 21.99
C GLU A 274 14.13 -9.16 21.99
N GLN A 275 13.17 -9.38 22.89
CA GLN A 275 12.43 -10.64 22.97
C GLN A 275 11.67 -10.96 21.67
N TYR A 276 11.19 -9.93 20.96
CA TYR A 276 10.56 -10.13 19.65
C TYR A 276 11.59 -10.30 18.53
N ILE A 277 12.82 -9.79 18.66
CA ILE A 277 13.91 -10.05 17.72
C ILE A 277 14.28 -11.53 17.72
N GLU A 278 14.42 -12.12 18.90
CA GLU A 278 14.71 -13.56 19.06
C GLU A 278 13.68 -14.44 18.32
N GLY A 279 12.43 -13.99 18.24
CA GLY A 279 11.34 -14.72 17.58
C GLY A 279 11.47 -14.84 16.05
N TYR A 280 12.25 -13.99 15.39
CA TYR A 280 12.52 -14.10 13.95
C TYR A 280 14.00 -14.25 13.59
N GLU A 281 14.89 -14.28 14.57
CA GLU A 281 16.34 -14.49 14.37
C GLU A 281 16.64 -15.86 13.76
N ASP A 282 15.93 -16.89 14.21
CA ASP A 282 16.02 -18.24 13.65
C ASP A 282 14.65 -18.80 13.28
N LEU A 283 14.37 -18.82 11.98
CA LEU A 283 13.17 -19.39 11.38
C LEU A 283 13.44 -20.75 10.72
N SER A 284 14.58 -21.39 11.00
CA SER A 284 14.96 -22.69 10.42
C SER A 284 14.04 -23.85 10.81
N TRP A 285 13.23 -23.67 11.86
CA TRP A 285 12.23 -24.64 12.31
C TRP A 285 11.00 -24.74 11.38
N PHE A 286 10.86 -23.84 10.40
CA PHE A 286 9.83 -23.98 9.36
C PHE A 286 10.13 -25.19 8.44
N GLU A 287 9.31 -26.23 8.49
CA GLU A 287 9.40 -27.46 7.70
C GLU A 287 8.73 -27.35 6.32
N ILE A 288 7.74 -26.45 6.18
CA ILE A 288 7.00 -26.22 4.93
C ILE A 288 7.58 -24.96 4.28
N LEU A 289 8.58 -25.15 3.42
CA LEU A 289 9.30 -24.07 2.76
C LEU A 289 9.53 -24.37 1.28
N ASP A 290 9.23 -23.39 0.44
CA ASP A 290 9.70 -23.31 -0.93
C ASP A 290 11.03 -22.54 -1.01
N GLU A 291 11.59 -22.39 -2.21
CA GLU A 291 12.83 -21.64 -2.41
C GLU A 291 12.69 -20.17 -2.01
N GLN A 292 11.52 -19.58 -2.21
CA GLN A 292 11.25 -18.20 -1.81
C GLN A 292 11.30 -18.06 -0.29
N GLY A 293 10.64 -18.95 0.45
CA GLY A 293 10.64 -18.98 1.92
C GLY A 293 12.05 -19.08 2.51
N LYS A 294 12.93 -19.89 1.91
CA LYS A 294 14.34 -19.98 2.35
C LYS A 294 15.08 -18.65 2.21
N LYS A 295 14.91 -17.95 1.08
CA LYS A 295 15.50 -16.61 0.87
C LYS A 295 14.96 -15.60 1.88
N GLU A 296 13.68 -15.68 2.24
CA GLU A 296 13.09 -14.79 3.24
C GLU A 296 13.64 -15.07 4.64
N ILE A 297 13.90 -16.34 5.01
CA ILE A 297 14.57 -16.68 6.28
C ILE A 297 15.95 -16.03 6.40
N ASP A 298 16.76 -16.09 5.34
CA ASP A 298 18.10 -15.45 5.36
C ASP A 298 18.01 -13.93 5.51
N LYS A 299 17.00 -13.28 4.92
CA LYS A 299 16.72 -11.85 5.14
C LYS A 299 16.34 -11.56 6.59
N PHE A 300 15.44 -12.34 7.18
CA PHE A 300 15.04 -12.17 8.57
C PHE A 300 16.22 -12.32 9.54
N ARG A 301 17.09 -13.31 9.29
CA ARG A 301 18.31 -13.50 10.08
C ARG A 301 19.24 -12.28 10.00
N LEU A 302 19.40 -11.72 8.80
CA LEU A 302 20.20 -10.51 8.60
C LEU A 302 19.62 -9.31 9.36
N TRP A 303 18.32 -9.07 9.22
CA TRP A 303 17.62 -8.00 9.93
C TRP A 303 17.66 -8.17 11.45
N ALA A 304 17.51 -9.41 11.93
CA ALA A 304 17.57 -9.70 13.36
C ALA A 304 18.95 -9.34 13.93
N LYS A 305 20.03 -9.69 13.23
CA LYS A 305 21.40 -9.36 13.63
C LYS A 305 21.59 -7.84 13.78
N ALA A 306 21.19 -7.06 12.78
CA ALA A 306 21.30 -5.59 12.82
C ALA A 306 20.45 -4.97 13.94
N ASN A 307 19.22 -5.44 14.09
CA ASN A 307 18.29 -4.95 15.10
C ASN A 307 18.74 -5.31 16.53
N LYS A 308 19.38 -6.47 16.72
CA LYS A 308 19.94 -6.89 18.01
C LYS A 308 21.10 -5.99 18.44
N TYR A 309 22.04 -5.70 17.53
CA TYR A 309 23.10 -4.72 17.80
C TYR A 309 22.53 -3.35 18.17
N SER A 310 21.49 -2.93 17.44
CA SER A 310 20.80 -1.66 17.68
C SER A 310 20.19 -1.58 19.09
N VAL A 311 19.49 -2.63 19.50
CA VAL A 311 18.85 -2.72 20.83
C VAL A 311 19.89 -2.81 21.95
N GLU A 312 20.90 -3.67 21.81
CA GLU A 312 21.95 -3.86 22.80
C GLU A 312 22.73 -2.56 23.09
N LEU A 313 23.07 -1.82 22.03
CA LEU A 313 23.79 -0.57 22.17
C LEU A 313 22.94 0.51 22.86
N LEU A 314 21.63 0.58 22.56
CA LEU A 314 20.70 1.48 23.24
C LEU A 314 20.34 1.05 24.67
N LEU A 315 20.61 -0.20 25.04
CA LEU A 315 20.57 -0.68 26.42
C LEU A 315 21.89 -0.42 27.17
N GLY A 316 22.92 0.07 26.48
CA GLY A 316 24.21 0.46 27.05
C GLY A 316 25.27 -0.63 26.99
N ASN A 317 25.02 -1.73 26.27
CA ASN A 317 26.03 -2.76 26.06
C ASN A 317 27.02 -2.31 24.97
N VAL A 318 28.06 -1.57 25.37
CA VAL A 318 29.08 -1.05 24.45
C VAL A 318 29.94 -2.17 23.83
N SER A 319 29.93 -3.38 24.40
CA SER A 319 30.75 -4.50 23.88
C SER A 319 30.38 -4.93 22.45
N VAL A 320 29.16 -4.62 21.99
CA VAL A 320 28.70 -4.95 20.64
C VAL A 320 29.15 -3.94 19.57
N LEU A 321 29.76 -2.82 19.97
CA LEU A 321 30.07 -1.70 19.06
C LEU A 321 31.02 -2.10 17.93
N ASP A 322 32.06 -2.87 18.22
CA ASP A 322 33.03 -3.32 17.21
C ASP A 322 32.38 -4.28 16.20
N GLU A 323 31.53 -5.20 16.67
CA GLU A 323 30.80 -6.09 15.78
C GLU A 323 29.79 -5.33 14.92
N TYR A 324 29.11 -4.33 15.50
CA TYR A 324 28.14 -3.54 14.77
C TYR A 324 28.79 -2.66 13.70
N THR A 325 29.94 -2.04 14.00
CA THR A 325 30.70 -1.25 13.01
C THR A 325 31.23 -2.11 11.87
N ASN A 326 31.69 -3.34 12.16
CA ASN A 326 32.05 -4.32 11.13
C ASN A 326 30.84 -4.68 10.25
N TYR A 327 29.67 -4.91 10.84
CA TYR A 327 28.42 -5.13 10.11
C TYR A 327 28.09 -3.95 9.17
N LEU A 328 28.17 -2.70 9.65
CA LEU A 328 27.90 -1.52 8.81
C LEU A 328 28.88 -1.38 7.63
N THR A 329 30.11 -1.89 7.78
CA THR A 329 31.10 -1.93 6.70
C THR A 329 30.70 -2.93 5.60
N GLU A 330 30.10 -4.07 5.98
CA GLU A 330 29.57 -5.06 5.05
C GLU A 330 28.29 -4.58 4.33
N TYR A 331 27.51 -3.71 4.98
CA TYR A 331 26.24 -3.19 4.46
C TYR A 331 26.20 -1.65 4.41
N PRO A 332 26.86 -1.03 3.41
CA PRO A 332 27.00 0.44 3.35
C PRO A 332 25.67 1.22 3.33
N ASN A 333 24.58 0.61 2.86
CA ASN A 333 23.27 1.24 2.84
C ASN A 333 22.70 1.49 4.24
N GLU A 334 23.15 0.73 5.24
CA GLU A 334 22.73 0.82 6.64
C GLU A 334 23.54 1.84 7.44
N ILE A 335 24.68 2.32 6.91
CA ILE A 335 25.58 3.27 7.59
C ILE A 335 24.83 4.50 8.14
N PRO A 336 23.95 5.18 7.39
CA PRO A 336 23.27 6.38 7.92
C PRO A 336 22.43 6.09 9.17
N ALA A 337 21.66 4.99 9.16
CA ALA A 337 20.83 4.59 10.29
C ALA A 337 21.69 4.09 11.46
N GLY A 338 22.75 3.33 11.16
CA GLY A 338 23.69 2.81 12.15
C GLY A 338 24.47 3.91 12.87
N LEU A 339 24.99 4.90 12.13
CA LEU A 339 25.70 6.05 12.71
C LEU A 339 24.79 6.88 13.62
N LEU A 340 23.55 7.16 13.19
CA LEU A 340 22.56 7.83 14.05
C LEU A 340 22.40 7.09 15.38
N LEU A 341 22.26 5.76 15.32
CA LEU A 341 22.05 4.94 16.50
C LEU A 341 23.28 4.92 17.42
N ILE A 342 24.47 4.73 16.85
CA ILE A 342 25.74 4.74 17.56
C ILE A 342 25.94 6.08 18.28
N THR A 343 25.67 7.20 17.61
CA THR A 343 25.76 8.54 18.21
C THR A 343 24.74 8.74 19.33
N LYS A 344 23.50 8.28 19.16
CA LYS A 344 22.48 8.30 20.24
C LYS A 344 22.94 7.53 21.48
N ALA A 345 23.47 6.33 21.29
CA ALA A 345 23.99 5.53 22.40
C ALA A 345 25.23 6.16 23.05
N ALA A 346 26.16 6.71 22.26
CA ALA A 346 27.34 7.42 22.75
C ALA A 346 26.95 8.61 23.64
N ASN A 347 25.94 9.37 23.22
CA ASN A 347 25.38 10.47 24.03
C ASN A 347 24.74 9.98 25.33
N ALA A 348 24.00 8.87 25.28
CA ALA A 348 23.30 8.34 26.45
C ALA A 348 24.25 7.73 27.49
N TYR A 349 25.32 7.08 27.06
CA TYR A 349 26.22 6.29 27.93
C TYR A 349 27.63 6.86 28.08
N GLY A 350 27.97 7.95 27.37
CA GLY A 350 29.20 8.71 27.55
C GLY A 350 30.46 8.03 27.02
N PHE A 351 30.35 7.14 26.02
CA PHE A 351 31.52 6.54 25.37
C PHE A 351 31.93 7.32 24.11
N SER A 352 33.21 7.23 23.74
CA SER A 352 33.74 7.93 22.55
C SER A 352 33.51 7.13 21.28
N ILE A 353 33.10 7.82 20.22
CA ILE A 353 32.92 7.31 18.87
C ILE A 353 33.77 8.07 17.84
N ASP A 354 34.77 8.84 18.29
CA ASP A 354 35.60 9.68 17.42
C ASP A 354 36.25 8.83 16.29
N HIS A 355 36.76 7.65 16.65
CA HIS A 355 37.34 6.69 15.70
C HIS A 355 36.36 6.16 14.64
N ILE A 356 35.06 6.15 14.92
CA ILE A 356 34.00 5.72 13.98
C ILE A 356 33.66 6.87 13.05
N LEU A 357 33.50 8.08 13.60
CA LEU A 357 33.20 9.29 12.84
C LEU A 357 34.35 9.66 11.89
N GLU A 358 35.61 9.42 12.27
CA GLU A 358 36.78 9.64 11.40
C GLU A 358 36.84 8.68 10.20
N ARG A 359 36.35 7.44 10.37
CA ARG A 359 36.42 6.38 9.35
C ARG A 359 35.20 6.34 8.45
N SER A 360 34.07 6.86 8.92
CA SER A 360 32.81 6.82 8.20
C SER A 360 32.61 8.15 7.47
N PRO A 361 32.45 8.14 6.13
CA PRO A 361 32.11 9.37 5.44
C PRO A 361 30.80 9.90 6.01
N GLU A 362 30.74 11.20 6.29
CA GLU A 362 29.47 11.81 6.68
C GLU A 362 28.44 11.54 5.59
N PRO A 363 27.21 11.12 5.94
CA PRO A 363 26.22 10.81 4.92
C PRO A 363 25.97 12.07 4.07
N SER A 364 26.07 12.00 2.76
CA SER A 364 25.79 13.15 1.89
C SER A 364 24.34 13.13 1.43
N MET A 365 23.66 14.28 1.47
CA MET A 365 22.29 14.44 0.93
C MET A 365 22.25 14.59 -0.60
N GLU A 366 23.41 14.66 -1.27
CA GLU A 366 23.49 14.81 -2.73
C GLU A 366 22.82 13.61 -3.42
N ASN A 367 21.58 13.82 -3.88
CA ASN A 367 20.68 12.86 -4.55
C ASN A 367 19.75 12.00 -3.65
N GLU A 368 19.57 12.34 -2.37
CA GLU A 368 18.67 11.59 -1.47
C GLU A 368 17.20 12.02 -1.64
N VAL A 369 16.36 11.18 -2.27
CA VAL A 369 14.90 11.42 -2.44
C VAL A 369 14.07 10.73 -1.36
N ASN A 370 14.69 9.87 -0.53
CA ASN A 370 13.99 9.07 0.47
C ASN A 370 13.75 9.85 1.76
N ALA A 371 12.50 10.22 2.04
CA ALA A 371 12.10 10.99 3.22
C ALA A 371 12.59 10.40 4.57
N VAL A 372 12.68 9.07 4.69
CA VAL A 372 13.19 8.40 5.90
C VAL A 372 14.69 8.60 6.05
N ARG A 373 15.45 8.55 4.95
CA ARG A 373 16.91 8.76 4.98
C ARG A 373 17.24 10.22 5.24
N ILE A 374 16.44 11.14 4.68
CA ILE A 374 16.48 12.57 5.03
C ILE A 374 16.27 12.78 6.53
N GLU A 375 15.26 12.13 7.12
CA GLU A 375 14.97 12.23 8.55
C GLU A 375 16.12 11.68 9.42
N HIS A 376 16.63 10.48 9.09
CA HIS A 376 17.81 9.93 9.77
C HIS A 376 19.04 10.84 9.66
N HIS A 377 19.23 11.47 8.51
CA HIS A 377 20.36 12.35 8.28
C HIS A 377 20.28 13.63 9.12
N ILE A 378 19.11 14.28 9.15
CA ILE A 378 18.85 15.45 10.00
C ILE A 378 19.04 15.08 11.47
N GLU A 379 18.44 13.98 11.92
CA GLU A 379 18.59 13.52 13.30
C GLU A 379 20.04 13.19 13.65
N PHE A 380 20.82 12.64 12.71
CA PHE A 380 22.22 12.30 12.93
C PHE A 380 23.03 13.55 13.26
N HIS A 381 22.88 14.63 12.47
CA HIS A 381 23.60 15.87 12.72
C HIS A 381 23.18 16.56 14.02
N TYR A 382 21.91 16.46 14.40
CA TYR A 382 21.45 16.92 15.70
C TYR A 382 22.12 16.14 16.85
N GLN A 383 22.17 14.80 16.74
CA GLN A 383 22.81 13.95 17.75
C GLN A 383 24.33 14.11 17.77
N LYS A 384 24.95 14.32 16.61
CA LYS A 384 26.37 14.63 16.50
C LYS A 384 26.70 15.93 17.22
N ALA A 385 25.89 16.97 17.06
CA ALA A 385 26.08 18.22 17.79
C ALA A 385 26.07 18.01 19.31
N ILE A 386 25.10 17.25 19.82
CA ILE A 386 25.02 16.90 21.24
C ILE A 386 26.28 16.15 21.69
N TYR A 387 26.77 15.22 20.86
CA TYR A 387 27.99 14.48 21.13
C TYR A 387 29.19 15.42 21.25
N GLU A 388 29.38 16.34 20.30
CA GLU A 388 30.46 17.33 20.37
C GLU A 388 30.35 18.24 21.60
N PHE A 389 29.14 18.68 21.96
CA PHE A 389 28.92 19.47 23.17
C PHE A 389 29.27 18.71 24.45
N ASN A 390 28.93 17.42 24.54
CA ASN A 390 29.31 16.56 25.66
C ASN A 390 30.83 16.42 25.79
N GLN A 391 31.55 16.43 24.68
CA GLN A 391 33.02 16.41 24.62
C GLN A 391 33.66 17.80 24.76
N ARG A 392 32.87 18.85 25.03
CA ARG A 392 33.29 20.26 25.13
C ARG A 392 33.89 20.84 23.85
N ARG A 393 33.60 20.24 22.69
CA ARG A 393 33.97 20.70 21.35
C ARG A 393 32.87 21.62 20.81
N PHE A 394 32.74 22.78 21.44
CA PHE A 394 31.60 23.68 21.23
C PHE A 394 31.52 24.24 19.81
N VAL A 395 32.65 24.51 19.17
CA VAL A 395 32.67 25.09 17.82
C VAL A 395 32.14 24.07 16.81
N GLU A 396 32.60 22.83 16.90
CA GLU A 396 32.20 21.70 16.06
C GLU A 396 30.73 21.32 16.29
N GLY A 397 30.28 21.35 17.55
CA GLY A 397 28.87 21.14 17.88
C GLY A 397 27.97 22.21 17.27
N LEU A 398 28.37 23.49 17.35
CA LEU A 398 27.63 24.60 16.74
C LEU A 398 27.61 24.52 15.21
N GLU A 399 28.70 24.10 14.56
CA GLU A 399 28.67 23.84 13.11
C GLU A 399 27.67 22.74 12.75
N SER A 400 27.63 21.66 13.54
CA SER A 400 26.69 20.55 13.34
C SER A 400 25.24 21.00 13.54
N ILE A 401 24.96 21.85 14.54
CA ILE A 401 23.64 22.48 14.73
C ILE A 401 23.26 23.35 13.53
N LEU A 402 24.16 24.20 13.05
CA LEU A 402 23.88 25.08 11.91
C LEU A 402 23.60 24.29 10.63
N TYR A 403 24.33 23.20 10.42
CA TYR A 403 24.08 22.30 9.30
C TYR A 403 22.71 21.62 9.43
N CYS A 404 22.41 21.02 10.59
CA CYS A 404 21.10 20.44 10.88
C CYS A 404 19.96 21.44 10.69
N PHE A 405 20.14 22.69 11.15
CA PHE A 405 19.14 23.75 11.00
C PHE A 405 18.87 24.08 9.53
N SER A 406 19.92 24.21 8.71
CA SER A 406 19.78 24.45 7.27
C SER A 406 19.04 23.32 6.55
N LEU A 407 19.29 22.08 6.92
CA LEU A 407 18.56 20.92 6.40
C LEU A 407 17.10 20.91 6.86
N ALA A 408 16.85 21.20 8.14
CA ALA A 408 15.50 21.24 8.69
C ALA A 408 14.63 22.31 8.02
N ILE A 409 15.18 23.50 7.72
CA ILE A 409 14.47 24.56 6.98
C ILE A 409 14.15 24.10 5.54
N SER A 410 15.18 23.69 4.79
CA SER A 410 15.02 23.30 3.38
C SER A 410 14.07 22.11 3.18
N THR A 411 13.95 21.24 4.19
CA THR A 411 13.04 20.09 4.19
C THR A 411 11.72 20.32 4.94
N LYS A 412 11.46 21.55 5.39
CA LYS A 412 10.23 21.98 6.10
C LYS A 412 9.95 21.19 7.40
N ARG A 413 11.00 20.75 8.11
CA ARG A 413 10.94 20.04 9.40
C ARG A 413 11.02 21.02 10.57
N TYR A 414 9.96 21.82 10.74
CA TYR A 414 9.96 22.94 11.69
C TYR A 414 10.16 22.54 13.17
N SER A 415 9.72 21.34 13.58
CA SER A 415 9.97 20.85 14.94
C SER A 415 11.47 20.69 15.22
N MET A 416 12.22 20.14 14.27
CA MET A 416 13.67 19.99 14.37
C MET A 416 14.38 21.34 14.27
N ALA A 417 13.90 22.25 13.41
CA ALA A 417 14.41 23.61 13.31
C ALA A 417 14.33 24.34 14.66
N MET A 418 13.22 24.21 15.39
CA MET A 418 13.07 24.77 16.74
C MET A 418 14.05 24.16 17.75
N LEU A 419 14.31 22.84 17.68
CA LEU A 419 15.32 22.20 18.51
C LEU A 419 16.73 22.73 18.21
N CYS A 420 17.05 22.99 16.95
CA CYS A 420 18.32 23.56 16.55
C CYS A 420 18.49 24.99 17.09
N VAL A 421 17.44 25.82 17.02
CA VAL A 421 17.42 27.18 17.60
C VAL A 421 17.68 27.13 19.10
N ALA A 422 16.98 26.27 19.84
CA ALA A 422 17.17 26.13 21.28
C ALA A 422 18.58 25.67 21.64
N GLN A 423 19.14 24.71 20.91
CA GLN A 423 20.52 24.25 21.12
C GLN A 423 21.54 25.35 20.80
N PHE A 424 21.37 26.08 19.69
CA PHE A 424 22.29 27.16 19.34
C PHE A 424 22.29 28.26 20.42
N ASP A 425 21.11 28.65 20.91
CA ASP A 425 20.96 29.65 21.97
C ASP A 425 21.64 29.22 23.28
N GLN A 426 21.47 27.96 23.68
CA GLN A 426 22.12 27.39 24.86
C GLN A 426 23.66 27.53 24.83
N TYR A 427 24.26 27.42 23.65
CA TYR A 427 25.72 27.50 23.46
C TYR A 427 26.18 28.81 22.80
N LEU A 428 25.33 29.84 22.78
CA LEU A 428 25.59 31.12 22.08
C LEU A 428 26.89 31.81 22.50
N ASN A 429 27.25 31.70 23.78
CA ASN A 429 28.49 32.31 24.33
C ASN A 429 29.76 31.67 23.78
N HIS A 430 29.66 30.45 23.23
CA HIS A 430 30.77 29.73 22.61
C HIS A 430 30.80 29.91 21.09
N ALA A 431 29.80 30.56 20.50
CA ALA A 431 29.71 30.75 19.06
C ALA A 431 30.65 31.84 18.55
N SER A 432 31.34 31.53 17.44
CA SER A 432 32.10 32.52 16.69
C SER A 432 31.17 33.54 16.01
N ASP A 433 31.70 34.72 15.65
CA ASP A 433 30.92 35.74 14.95
C ASP A 433 30.44 35.25 13.58
N PHE A 434 31.22 34.39 12.91
CA PHE A 434 30.82 33.73 11.68
C PHE A 434 29.59 32.83 11.89
N GLN A 435 29.61 32.00 12.94
CA GLN A 435 28.49 31.11 13.29
C GLN A 435 27.23 31.89 13.66
N LYS A 436 27.37 32.97 14.44
CA LYS A 436 26.25 33.88 14.75
C LYS A 436 25.66 34.51 13.49
N GLY A 437 26.53 34.91 12.55
CA GLY A 437 26.11 35.40 11.24
C GLY A 437 25.32 34.38 10.43
N LYS A 438 25.81 33.14 10.34
CA LYS A 438 25.12 32.03 9.65
C LYS A 438 23.77 31.71 10.30
N PHE A 439 23.71 31.64 11.63
CA PHE A 439 22.47 31.47 12.38
C PHE A 439 21.44 32.55 12.04
N THR A 440 21.86 33.82 12.07
CA THR A 440 20.99 34.97 11.78
C THR A 440 20.42 34.91 10.37
N ASN A 441 21.20 34.46 9.39
CA ASN A 441 20.74 34.27 8.02
C ASN A 441 19.70 33.15 7.92
N LEU A 442 19.93 32.00 8.57
CA LEU A 442 18.98 30.88 8.58
C LEU A 442 17.65 31.26 9.25
N VAL A 443 17.68 31.99 10.37
CA VAL A 443 16.46 32.50 11.01
C VAL A 443 15.69 33.46 10.09
N ARG A 444 16.40 34.29 9.31
CA ARG A 444 15.74 35.18 8.34
C ARG A 444 15.06 34.40 7.22
N GLU A 445 15.67 33.33 6.73
CA GLU A 445 15.10 32.46 5.70
C GLU A 445 13.74 31.88 6.15
N VAL A 446 13.63 31.46 7.42
CA VAL A 446 12.35 30.99 8.00
C VAL A 446 11.25 32.06 7.90
N LEU A 447 11.57 33.33 8.19
CA LEU A 447 10.62 34.44 8.12
C LEU A 447 10.20 34.80 6.68
N GLU A 448 11.02 34.48 5.68
CA GLU A 448 10.70 34.70 4.27
C GLU A 448 9.79 33.59 3.71
N VAL A 449 9.92 32.35 4.23
CA VAL A 449 9.06 31.22 3.86
C VAL A 449 7.61 31.39 4.32
N GLU A 450 7.34 32.16 5.39
CA GLU A 450 5.98 32.46 5.87
C GLU A 450 5.26 33.59 5.11
N LYS A 451 5.93 34.30 4.19
CA LYS A 451 5.36 35.45 3.46
C LYS A 451 4.64 35.08 2.15
N ILE A 452 4.39 33.79 1.91
CA ILE A 452 3.64 33.24 0.76
C ILE A 452 2.42 32.52 1.32
#